data_AF-A0A359LP29-F1
#
_entry.id   AF-A0A359LP29-F1
#
_cell.length_a   1.000
_cell.length_b   1.000
_cell.length_c   1.000
_cell.angle_alpha   90.00
_cell.angle_beta   90.00
_cell.angle_gamma   90.00
#
_symmetry.space_group_name_H-M   'P 1'
#
loop_
_entity.id
_entity.type
_entity.pdbx_description
1 polymer ?
#
loop_
_entity_poly.entity_id
_entity_poly.type
_entity_poly.pdbx_seq_one_letter_code
_entity_poly.pdbx_strand_id
1 'polypeptide(L)'
;MAITLDELRPPDPDEERGGAQGTITAIVKVKKAGYVPNGVTVRARIDDEMFTASLPASLVAQVRADPLVASLDESERLERID
;
A
#
# COMPACT_ATOMS: atom_id res chain seq x y z
N MET A 1 11.06 -44.67 11.62
CA MET A 1 10.94 -43.79 12.80
C MET A 1 11.18 -42.37 12.30
N ALA A 2 10.15 -41.51 12.44
CA ALA A 2 10.07 -40.06 12.23
C ALA A 2 10.68 -39.41 10.95
N ILE A 3 9.78 -38.92 10.10
CA ILE A 3 9.94 -37.75 9.23
C ILE A 3 10.09 -36.48 10.11
N THR A 4 11.07 -35.62 9.83
CA THR A 4 11.04 -34.23 10.31
C THR A 4 10.96 -33.32 9.09
N LEU A 5 9.70 -32.98 8.80
CA LEU A 5 9.28 -31.94 7.87
C LEU A 5 9.44 -30.61 8.63
N ASP A 6 10.60 -29.97 8.54
CA ASP A 6 10.83 -28.69 9.21
C ASP A 6 11.37 -27.64 8.23
N GLU A 7 10.52 -26.63 8.05
CA GLU A 7 10.87 -25.25 7.68
C GLU A 7 11.29 -24.92 6.24
N LEU A 8 10.56 -25.43 5.24
CA LEU A 8 10.33 -24.64 4.02
C LEU A 8 9.26 -23.58 4.31
N ARG A 9 9.60 -22.60 5.15
CA ARG A 9 8.89 -21.31 5.10
C ARG A 9 9.30 -20.69 3.76
N PRO A 10 8.37 -20.47 2.80
CA PRO A 10 8.75 -19.73 1.61
C PRO A 10 9.26 -18.37 2.08
N PRO A 11 10.42 -17.89 1.60
CA PRO A 11 10.78 -16.50 1.81
C PRO A 11 9.62 -15.67 1.27
N ASP A 12 9.04 -14.82 2.12
CA ASP A 12 8.04 -13.86 1.69
C ASP A 12 8.62 -13.14 0.45
N PRO A 13 7.95 -13.16 -0.72
CA PRO A 13 8.50 -12.65 -1.97
C PRO A 13 8.77 -11.13 -1.98
N ASP A 14 8.57 -10.47 -0.83
CA ASP A 14 8.79 -9.05 -0.58
C ASP A 14 10.19 -8.73 -0.02
N GLU A 15 10.98 -9.71 0.49
CA GLU A 15 12.22 -9.38 1.23
C GLU A 15 13.49 -9.19 0.36
N GLU A 16 13.53 -9.69 -0.88
CA GLU A 16 14.78 -9.73 -1.67
C GLU A 16 14.92 -8.64 -2.76
N ARG A 17 14.30 -7.47 -2.58
CA ARG A 17 14.61 -6.28 -3.40
C ARG A 17 14.80 -5.02 -2.56
N GLY A 18 15.99 -4.93 -1.97
CA GLY A 18 16.81 -3.72 -1.82
C GLY A 18 16.11 -2.35 -1.63
N GLY A 19 16.20 -1.85 -0.40
CA GLY A 19 16.24 -0.41 -0.11
C GLY A 19 15.00 0.14 0.59
N ALA A 20 15.07 0.22 1.92
CA ALA A 20 14.29 1.09 2.81
C ALA A 20 13.23 2.00 2.16
N GLN A 21 12.02 1.46 1.93
CA GLN A 21 10.73 2.18 1.89
C GLN A 21 9.60 1.17 1.60
N GLY A 22 9.02 0.62 2.67
CA GLY A 22 7.93 -0.38 2.57
C GLY A 22 6.72 0.13 1.78
N THR A 23 5.93 -0.81 1.27
CA THR A 23 4.60 -0.50 0.70
C THR A 23 3.68 -0.08 1.83
N ILE A 24 3.07 1.09 1.71
CA ILE A 24 2.08 1.58 2.67
C ILE A 24 0.68 1.36 2.15
N THR A 25 -0.29 1.37 3.07
CA THR A 25 -1.71 1.45 2.73
C THR A 25 -2.18 2.88 2.98
N ALA A 26 -2.92 3.45 2.04
CA ALA A 26 -3.47 4.79 2.16
C ALA A 26 -4.89 4.83 1.62
N ILE A 27 -5.69 5.76 2.13
CA ILE A 27 -6.97 6.15 1.54
C ILE A 27 -6.68 7.31 0.59
N VAL A 28 -7.02 7.13 -0.68
CA VAL A 28 -6.81 8.13 -1.72
C VAL A 28 -8.17 8.67 -2.14
N LYS A 29 -8.31 10.00 -2.12
CA LYS A 29 -9.42 10.72 -2.69
C LYS A 29 -8.97 11.43 -3.95
N VAL A 30 -9.65 11.20 -5.06
CA VAL A 30 -9.39 11.83 -6.36
C VAL A 30 -10.49 12.84 -6.69
N LYS A 31 -10.16 13.85 -7.51
CA LYS A 31 -11.11 14.87 -8.00
C LYS A 31 -11.88 14.42 -9.24
N LYS A 32 -11.46 13.31 -9.84
CA LYS A 32 -12.04 12.76 -11.06
C LYS A 32 -12.45 11.32 -10.80
N ALA A 33 -13.75 11.06 -10.89
CA ALA A 33 -14.33 9.73 -10.78
C ALA A 33 -13.59 8.72 -11.67
N GLY A 34 -13.21 7.59 -11.08
CA GLY A 34 -12.51 6.49 -11.75
C GLY A 34 -11.03 6.72 -12.05
N TYR A 35 -10.45 7.88 -11.68
CA TYR A 35 -9.01 8.11 -11.81
C TYR A 35 -8.23 7.29 -10.77
N VAL A 36 -7.15 6.64 -11.22
CA VAL A 36 -6.20 5.94 -10.35
C VAL A 36 -4.80 6.46 -10.69
N PRO A 37 -4.07 7.04 -9.73
CA PRO A 37 -2.69 7.51 -9.95
C PRO A 37 -1.77 6.36 -10.36
N ASN A 38 -0.76 6.65 -11.18
CA ASN A 38 0.17 5.64 -11.65
C ASN A 38 1.00 5.05 -10.48
N GLY A 39 1.28 3.75 -10.50
CA GLY A 39 2.02 3.06 -9.45
C GLY A 39 1.21 2.77 -8.18
N VAL A 40 -0.10 3.05 -8.19
CA VAL A 40 -1.01 2.76 -7.08
C VAL A 40 -1.83 1.51 -7.38
N THR A 41 -1.85 0.58 -6.42
CA THR A 41 -2.68 -0.63 -6.49
C THR A 41 -3.94 -0.42 -5.65
N VAL A 42 -5.11 -0.38 -6.29
CA VAL A 42 -6.38 -0.26 -5.57
C VAL A 42 -6.67 -1.56 -4.83
N ARG A 43 -6.88 -1.48 -3.51
CA ARG A 43 -7.25 -2.63 -2.67
C ARG A 43 -8.76 -2.78 -2.54
N ALA A 44 -9.44 -1.70 -2.20
CA ALA A 44 -10.88 -1.65 -2.10
C ALA A 44 -11.36 -0.25 -2.48
N ARG A 45 -12.43 -0.19 -3.27
CA ARG A 45 -13.07 1.08 -3.66
C ARG A 45 -14.19 1.40 -2.68
N ILE A 46 -14.16 2.60 -2.13
CA ILE A 46 -15.20 3.11 -1.21
C ILE A 46 -16.29 3.79 -2.04
N ASP A 47 -15.88 4.60 -3.01
CA ASP A 47 -16.74 5.28 -4.00
C ASP A 47 -15.94 5.55 -5.31
N ASP A 48 -16.55 6.10 -6.34
CA ASP A 48 -15.89 6.43 -7.61
C ASP A 48 -14.76 7.46 -7.46
N GLU A 49 -14.79 8.27 -6.40
CA GLU A 49 -13.79 9.28 -6.09
C GLU A 49 -12.88 8.92 -4.90
N MET A 50 -13.13 7.79 -4.22
CA MET A 50 -12.39 7.43 -3.00
C MET A 50 -12.11 5.92 -2.92
N PHE A 51 -10.87 5.56 -2.66
CA PHE A 51 -10.47 4.16 -2.56
C PHE A 51 -9.28 3.97 -1.62
N THR A 52 -9.20 2.78 -1.03
CA THR A 52 -8.01 2.30 -0.35
C THR A 52 -7.03 1.77 -1.38
N ALA A 53 -5.76 2.09 -1.18
CA ALA A 53 -4.72 1.76 -2.13
C ALA A 53 -3.42 1.40 -1.42
N SER A 54 -2.65 0.52 -2.06
CA SER A 54 -1.28 0.25 -1.68
C SER A 54 -0.33 0.88 -2.68
N LEU A 55 0.67 1.57 -2.14
CA LEU A 55 1.68 2.25 -2.91
C LEU A 55 3.01 2.25 -2.15
N PRO A 56 4.15 2.27 -2.86
CA PRO A 56 5.44 2.41 -2.21
C PRO A 56 5.52 3.77 -1.50
N ALA A 57 6.13 3.81 -0.31
CA ALA A 57 6.30 5.05 0.45
C ALA A 57 7.00 6.16 -0.38
N SER A 58 7.91 5.80 -1.29
CA SER A 58 8.57 6.73 -2.22
C SER A 58 7.62 7.46 -3.16
N LEU A 59 6.44 6.88 -3.41
CA LEU A 59 5.46 7.38 -4.37
C LEU A 59 4.43 8.30 -3.70
N VAL A 60 4.34 8.31 -2.37
CA VAL A 60 3.34 9.08 -1.60
C VAL A 60 3.40 10.56 -1.93
N ALA A 61 4.60 11.14 -1.92
CA ALA A 61 4.79 12.56 -2.23
C ALA A 61 4.36 12.90 -3.66
N GLN A 62 4.61 12.01 -4.63
CA GLN A 62 4.22 12.20 -6.03
C GLN A 62 2.70 12.12 -6.19
N VAL A 63 2.07 11.11 -5.57
CA VAL A 63 0.60 10.96 -5.61
C VAL A 63 -0.08 12.13 -4.91
N ARG A 64 0.46 12.62 -3.80
CA ARG A 64 -0.08 13.79 -3.09
C ARG A 64 0.05 15.08 -3.89
N ALA A 65 1.10 15.20 -4.72
CA ALA A 65 1.30 16.34 -5.62
C ALA A 65 0.48 16.25 -6.92
N ASP A 66 -0.16 15.11 -7.20
CA ASP A 66 -0.96 14.92 -8.40
C ASP A 66 -2.16 15.89 -8.41
N PRO A 67 -2.37 16.67 -9.48
CA PRO A 67 -3.44 17.66 -9.54
C PRO A 67 -4.86 17.05 -9.48
N LEU A 68 -4.99 15.77 -9.86
CA LEU A 68 -6.23 14.99 -9.84
C LEU A 68 -6.43 14.27 -8.51
N VAL A 69 -5.45 14.28 -7.61
CA VAL A 69 -5.63 13.83 -6.23
C VAL A 69 -6.15 15.00 -5.39
N ALA A 70 -7.24 14.76 -4.68
CA ALA A 70 -7.80 15.71 -3.73
C ALA A 70 -7.09 15.60 -2.39
N SER A 71 -6.88 14.38 -1.90
CA SER A 71 -6.23 14.10 -0.62
C SER A 71 -5.71 12.66 -0.58
N LEU A 72 -4.68 12.43 0.22
CA LEU A 72 -4.12 11.11 0.51
C LEU A 72 -3.90 11.03 2.02
N ASP A 73 -4.51 10.04 2.65
CA ASP A 73 -4.40 9.75 4.08
C ASP A 73 -3.70 8.40 4.27
N GLU A 74 -2.52 8.44 4.86
CA GLU A 74 -1.71 7.25 5.15
C GLU A 74 -2.36 6.49 6.31
N SER A 75 -2.61 5.19 6.12
CA SER A 75 -3.12 4.34 7.18
C SER A 75 -1.96 3.96 8.09
N GLU A 76 -1.71 4.77 9.13
CA GLU A 76 -0.78 4.39 10.18
C GLU A 76 -1.32 3.15 10.91
N ARG A 77 -0.46 2.15 11.07
CA ARG A 77 -0.79 0.98 11.88
C ARG A 77 -1.01 1.46 13.31
N LEU A 78 -2.23 1.29 13.83
CA LEU A 78 -2.52 1.62 15.22
C LEU A 78 -1.62 0.77 16.13
N GLU A 79 -0.60 1.40 16.72
CA GLU A 79 0.24 0.75 17.72
C GLU A 79 -0.57 0.63 19.01
N ARG A 80 -0.65 -0.60 19.53
CA ARG A 80 -1.36 -0.89 20.77
C ARG A 80 -0.55 -0.29 21.92
N ILE A 81 -1.08 0.76 22.53
CA ILE A 81 -0.62 1.22 23.85
C ILE A 81 -1.05 0.18 24.89
N ASP A 82 -0.07 -0.37 25.62
CA ASP A 82 -0.26 -1.34 26.72
C ASP A 82 -0.56 -0.61 28.04
#